data_AF-A0AAQ4PPM9-F1
#
_entry.id   AF-A0AAQ4PPM9-F1
#
_cell.length_a   1.000
_cell.length_b   1.000
_cell.length_c   1.000
_cell.angle_alpha   90.00
_cell.angle_beta   90.00
_cell.angle_gamma   90.00
#
_symmetry.space_group_name_H-M   'P 1'
#
loop_
_entity.id
_entity.type
_entity.pdbx_description
1 polymer ?
#
loop_
_entity_poly.entity_id
_entity_poly.type
_entity_poly.pdbx_seq_one_letter_code
_entity_poly.pdbx_strand_id
1 'polypeptide(L)'
;MRLVILDDYDLASEWAAKYIRNRIIQFKPTAERCFTLGLPTGSTPYSCYQKLIEYYRSGDISFKYVKTFNMDEYVGLPRAHPESYHSYMWNNFFKHIDIDPANVHILDGNAEDLEAECQAYEDKIAEAGGIEMFVGGIGPDGHIAFNEPGSSLVSRTRVKTLAKDTIVANARFFGNDLSKVPSMALTVGVGTVMNAKEVVILITGAHKAFALYKAIEEGVNHMWTVSAFQQHPRTIFVCDEDATLELRVKTVKYFKGTSVLAVLLPGLSLSNCILCVCVCVLDISLQQLFQSTSHLIGVLMGTKRCVVWNLGKVGTGPTLDIKGVCMNKGWRCIMRPACVCIWQLIDCRSLLDVGYNKAKPCA
;
A
#
# COMPACT_ATOMS: atom_id res chain seq x y z
N MET A 1 -0.31 -11.82 4.20
CA MET A 1 -0.70 -10.66 3.36
C MET A 1 -1.22 -9.51 4.22
N ARG A 2 -1.24 -8.29 3.68
CA ARG A 2 -2.06 -7.16 4.15
C ARG A 2 -3.09 -6.82 3.07
N LEU A 3 -4.31 -6.49 3.45
CA LEU A 3 -5.34 -5.99 2.54
C LEU A 3 -5.76 -4.60 3.00
N VAL A 4 -5.58 -3.61 2.14
CA VAL A 4 -5.92 -2.21 2.35
C VAL A 4 -7.15 -1.91 1.51
N ILE A 5 -8.24 -1.53 2.18
CA ILE A 5 -9.54 -1.26 1.54
C ILE A 5 -9.82 0.23 1.68
N LEU A 6 -10.01 0.91 0.55
CA LEU A 6 -10.26 2.35 0.47
C LEU A 6 -11.56 2.62 -0.27
N ASP A 7 -12.11 3.82 -0.10
CA ASP A 7 -13.48 4.10 -0.56
C ASP A 7 -13.60 4.06 -2.09
N ASP A 8 -12.56 4.49 -2.81
CA ASP A 8 -12.57 4.62 -4.27
C ASP A 8 -11.20 4.39 -4.94
N TYR A 9 -11.24 4.42 -6.27
CA TYR A 9 -10.08 4.26 -7.15
C TYR A 9 -8.97 5.29 -6.91
N ASP A 10 -9.32 6.55 -6.64
CA ASP A 10 -8.34 7.62 -6.48
C ASP A 10 -7.62 7.50 -5.14
N LEU A 11 -8.33 7.14 -4.08
CA LEU A 11 -7.74 6.83 -2.78
C LEU A 11 -6.85 5.58 -2.84
N ALA A 12 -7.29 4.51 -3.52
CA ALA A 12 -6.49 3.32 -3.78
C ALA A 12 -5.17 3.67 -4.50
N SER A 13 -5.28 4.49 -5.54
CA SER A 13 -4.14 4.95 -6.34
C SER A 13 -3.20 5.86 -5.54
N GLU A 14 -3.72 6.80 -4.78
CA GLU A 14 -2.93 7.70 -3.95
C GLU A 14 -2.22 6.95 -2.83
N TRP A 15 -2.89 5.99 -2.20
CA TRP A 15 -2.27 5.15 -1.16
C TRP A 15 -1.09 4.37 -1.71
N ALA A 16 -1.25 3.75 -2.88
CA ALA A 16 -0.17 3.02 -3.55
C ALA A 16 1.02 3.95 -3.88
N ALA A 17 0.74 5.14 -4.44
CA ALA A 17 1.77 6.13 -4.74
C ALA A 17 2.51 6.62 -3.48
N LYS A 18 1.78 6.91 -2.39
CA LYS A 18 2.36 7.28 -1.09
C LYS A 18 3.23 6.15 -0.55
N TYR A 19 2.80 4.90 -0.69
CA TYR A 19 3.55 3.75 -0.23
C TYR A 19 4.88 3.59 -1.00
N ILE A 20 4.83 3.62 -2.33
CA ILE A 20 6.01 3.57 -3.21
C ILE A 20 6.97 4.71 -2.85
N ARG A 21 6.47 5.95 -2.76
CA ARG A 21 7.26 7.12 -2.38
C ARG A 21 8.00 6.90 -1.06
N ASN A 22 7.27 6.53 -0.02
CA ASN A 22 7.83 6.35 1.30
C ASN A 22 8.88 5.23 1.32
N ARG A 23 8.66 4.14 0.58
CA ARG A 23 9.62 3.03 0.50
C ARG A 23 10.90 3.43 -0.23
N ILE A 24 10.81 4.21 -1.31
CA ILE A 24 11.98 4.79 -1.99
C ILE A 24 12.75 5.73 -1.06
N ILE A 25 12.07 6.68 -0.41
CA ILE A 25 12.71 7.66 0.51
C ILE A 25 13.40 6.94 1.69
N GLN A 26 12.72 5.97 2.30
CA GLN A 26 13.26 5.22 3.44
C GLN A 26 14.43 4.31 3.03
N PHE A 27 14.42 3.80 1.81
CA PHE A 27 15.51 2.99 1.28
C PHE A 27 16.77 3.83 1.02
N LYS A 28 16.63 5.14 0.76
CA LYS A 28 17.74 6.07 0.49
C LYS A 28 18.66 5.55 -0.62
N PRO A 29 18.15 5.38 -1.86
CA PRO A 29 18.94 4.79 -2.94
C PRO A 29 20.13 5.68 -3.33
N THR A 30 21.22 5.03 -3.74
CA THR A 30 22.44 5.66 -4.27
C THR A 30 22.82 5.03 -5.60
N ALA A 31 23.85 5.53 -6.28
CA ALA A 31 24.31 4.97 -7.55
C ALA A 31 24.76 3.50 -7.41
N GLU A 32 25.34 3.13 -6.27
CA GLU A 32 25.84 1.78 -5.96
C GLU A 32 24.74 0.87 -5.42
N ARG A 33 23.64 1.47 -4.94
CA ARG A 33 22.50 0.75 -4.35
C ARG A 33 21.19 1.38 -4.80
N CYS A 34 20.82 1.11 -6.04
CA CYS A 34 19.54 1.55 -6.60
C CYS A 34 18.35 0.86 -5.92
N PHE A 35 17.21 1.53 -5.92
CA PHE A 35 15.92 0.91 -5.57
C PHE A 35 15.36 0.23 -6.83
N THR A 36 15.17 -1.09 -6.82
CA THR A 36 14.63 -1.85 -7.96
C THR A 36 13.11 -1.99 -7.84
N LEU A 37 12.38 -1.49 -8.84
CA LEU A 37 10.93 -1.37 -8.84
C LEU A 37 10.31 -2.12 -10.04
N GLY A 38 9.56 -3.18 -9.75
CA GLY A 38 8.72 -3.86 -10.74
C GLY A 38 7.45 -3.05 -11.03
N LEU A 39 7.08 -2.87 -12.30
CA LEU A 39 5.98 -1.98 -12.71
C LEU A 39 4.96 -2.64 -13.65
N PRO A 40 3.66 -2.35 -13.48
CA PRO A 40 2.61 -2.80 -14.39
C PRO A 40 2.17 -1.71 -15.38
N THR A 41 1.39 -2.10 -16.40
CA THR A 41 0.68 -1.17 -17.29
C THR A 41 -0.84 -1.28 -17.10
N GLY A 42 -1.61 -0.60 -17.94
CA GLY A 42 -3.08 -0.66 -17.94
C GLY A 42 -3.76 0.48 -17.20
N SER A 43 -5.08 0.43 -17.08
CA SER A 43 -5.87 1.51 -16.47
C SER A 43 -5.71 1.59 -14.95
N THR A 44 -5.56 0.45 -14.27
CA THR A 44 -5.46 0.39 -12.80
C THR A 44 -4.29 1.18 -12.22
N PRO A 45 -3.04 1.08 -12.73
CA PRO A 45 -1.92 1.87 -12.17
C PRO A 45 -1.86 3.32 -12.68
N TYR A 46 -2.73 3.74 -13.60
CA TYR A 46 -2.60 5.05 -14.26
C TYR A 46 -2.62 6.22 -13.27
N SER A 47 -3.61 6.28 -12.37
CA SER A 47 -3.70 7.36 -11.38
C SER A 47 -2.56 7.29 -10.35
N CYS A 48 -2.07 6.08 -10.02
CA CYS A 48 -0.86 5.92 -9.20
C CYS A 48 0.36 6.58 -9.87
N TYR A 49 0.55 6.42 -11.18
CA TYR A 49 1.62 7.12 -11.90
C TYR A 49 1.45 8.64 -11.89
N GLN A 50 0.23 9.15 -12.06
CA GLN A 50 -0.03 10.59 -11.98
C GLN A 50 0.35 11.14 -10.59
N LYS A 51 0.02 10.44 -9.51
CA LYS A 51 0.41 10.83 -8.15
C LYS A 51 1.93 10.78 -7.91
N LEU A 52 2.61 9.79 -8.46
CA LEU A 52 4.09 9.73 -8.39
C LEU A 52 4.75 10.90 -9.16
N ILE A 53 4.19 11.29 -10.30
CA ILE A 53 4.63 12.47 -11.06
C ILE A 53 4.37 13.75 -10.27
N GLU A 54 3.21 13.89 -9.62
CA GLU A 54 2.91 15.01 -8.73
C GLU A 54 3.95 15.12 -7.61
N TYR A 55 4.29 14.00 -6.94
CA TYR A 55 5.31 13.98 -5.88
C TYR A 55 6.72 14.29 -6.38
N TYR A 56 7.06 13.89 -7.62
CA TYR A 56 8.34 14.28 -8.21
C TYR A 56 8.37 15.80 -8.49
N ARG A 57 7.30 16.35 -9.08
CA ARG A 57 7.20 17.77 -9.42
C ARG A 57 7.18 18.67 -8.17
N SER A 58 6.66 18.19 -7.04
CA SER A 58 6.73 18.90 -5.75
C SER A 58 8.09 18.79 -5.05
N GLY A 59 9.01 17.96 -5.56
CA GLY A 59 10.32 17.71 -4.94
C GLY A 59 10.30 16.72 -3.78
N ASP A 60 9.21 15.99 -3.58
CA ASP A 60 9.06 15.02 -2.49
C ASP A 60 9.79 13.68 -2.75
N ILE A 61 10.09 13.38 -4.02
CA ILE A 61 10.75 12.14 -4.44
C ILE A 61 11.64 12.37 -5.67
N SER A 62 12.67 11.54 -5.84
CA SER A 62 13.51 11.45 -7.04
C SER A 62 13.63 9.99 -7.46
N PHE A 63 13.66 9.76 -8.78
CA PHE A 63 13.84 8.47 -9.44
C PHE A 63 15.25 8.28 -10.01
N LYS A 64 16.16 9.22 -9.77
CA LYS A 64 17.54 9.18 -10.28
C LYS A 64 18.28 7.87 -10.00
N TYR A 65 18.06 7.29 -8.81
CA TYR A 65 18.67 6.01 -8.39
C TYR A 65 17.62 4.90 -8.26
N VAL A 66 16.60 4.92 -9.12
CA VAL A 66 15.60 3.86 -9.24
C VAL A 66 15.85 3.11 -10.54
N LYS A 67 15.82 1.78 -10.48
CA LYS A 67 15.81 0.88 -11.66
C LYS A 67 14.43 0.27 -11.81
N THR A 68 13.85 0.31 -13.01
CA THR A 68 12.50 -0.21 -13.25
C THR A 68 12.51 -1.44 -14.12
N PHE A 69 11.62 -2.38 -13.82
CA PHE A 69 11.42 -3.61 -14.58
C PHE A 69 9.92 -3.79 -14.85
N ASN A 70 9.48 -3.66 -16.09
CA ASN A 70 8.10 -3.93 -16.44
C ASN A 70 7.77 -5.43 -16.42
N MET A 71 6.50 -5.75 -16.17
CA MET A 71 6.01 -7.13 -16.12
C MET A 71 6.02 -7.85 -17.47
N ASP A 72 5.77 -7.11 -18.55
CA ASP A 72 5.42 -7.71 -19.83
C ASP A 72 5.57 -6.72 -20.99
N GLU A 73 5.56 -7.25 -22.21
CA GLU A 73 5.42 -6.53 -23.47
C GLU A 73 4.79 -7.45 -24.53
N TYR A 74 4.02 -6.87 -25.46
CA TYR A 74 3.44 -7.62 -26.57
C TYR A 74 4.48 -8.07 -27.59
N VAL A 75 4.36 -9.30 -28.08
CA VAL A 75 5.22 -9.83 -29.15
C VAL A 75 4.76 -9.32 -30.51
N GLY A 76 5.70 -8.87 -31.33
CA GLY A 76 5.48 -8.45 -32.72
C GLY A 76 4.76 -7.11 -32.88
N LEU A 77 4.53 -6.38 -31.79
CA LEU A 77 3.97 -5.03 -31.85
C LEU A 77 5.11 -4.01 -31.93
N PRO A 78 5.13 -3.09 -32.92
CA PRO A 78 6.20 -2.11 -33.03
C PRO A 78 6.38 -1.31 -31.73
N ARG A 79 7.63 -1.12 -31.30
CA ARG A 79 7.96 -0.41 -30.06
C ARG A 79 7.37 1.00 -29.96
N ALA A 80 7.23 1.68 -31.10
CA ALA A 80 6.65 3.02 -31.20
C ALA A 80 5.11 3.02 -31.37
N HIS A 81 4.48 1.83 -31.44
CA HIS A 81 3.04 1.73 -31.51
C HIS A 81 2.42 2.31 -30.23
N PRO A 82 1.37 3.14 -30.30
CA PRO A 82 0.81 3.83 -29.13
C PRO A 82 0.39 2.88 -28.00
N GLU A 83 -0.10 1.69 -28.36
CA GLU A 83 -0.54 0.65 -27.41
C GLU A 83 0.56 -0.34 -26.98
N SER A 84 1.81 -0.15 -27.43
CA SER A 84 2.94 -0.91 -26.86
C SER A 84 3.18 -0.51 -25.41
N TYR A 85 3.66 -1.42 -24.58
CA TYR A 85 3.93 -1.11 -23.18
C TYR A 85 5.17 -0.20 -23.03
N HIS A 86 6.12 -0.24 -23.96
CA HIS A 86 7.14 0.80 -24.15
C HIS A 86 6.51 2.19 -24.29
N SER A 87 5.58 2.37 -25.23
CA SER A 87 4.93 3.67 -25.45
C SER A 87 4.04 4.09 -24.28
N TYR A 88 3.30 3.16 -23.68
CA TYR A 88 2.51 3.42 -22.48
C TYR A 88 3.38 3.98 -21.35
N MET A 89 4.46 3.27 -20.99
CA MET A 89 5.30 3.65 -19.86
C MET A 89 6.03 4.96 -20.10
N TRP A 90 6.53 5.16 -21.33
CA TRP A 90 7.20 6.40 -21.69
C TRP A 90 6.25 7.60 -21.62
N ASN A 91 5.03 7.45 -22.15
CA ASN A 91 4.07 8.55 -22.23
C ASN A 91 3.38 8.87 -20.91
N ASN A 92 3.14 7.86 -20.08
CA ASN A 92 2.36 8.01 -18.84
C ASN A 92 3.23 8.16 -17.59
N PHE A 93 4.53 7.83 -17.66
CA PHE A 93 5.40 7.89 -16.49
C PHE A 93 6.82 8.41 -16.79
N PHE A 94 7.63 7.68 -17.55
CA PHE A 94 9.09 7.91 -17.58
C PHE A 94 9.51 9.28 -18.09
N LYS A 95 8.84 9.84 -19.12
CA LYS A 95 9.20 11.16 -19.65
C LYS A 95 8.87 12.34 -18.71
N HIS A 96 8.18 12.07 -17.59
CA HIS A 96 7.72 13.10 -16.64
C HIS A 96 8.50 13.13 -15.33
N ILE A 97 9.51 12.25 -15.17
CA ILE A 97 10.33 12.09 -13.97
C ILE A 97 11.83 12.13 -14.33
N ASP A 98 12.71 12.14 -13.32
CA ASP A 98 14.18 12.18 -13.47
C ASP A 98 14.84 10.79 -13.53
N ILE A 99 14.12 9.75 -13.96
CA ILE A 99 14.70 8.42 -14.13
C ILE A 99 15.71 8.43 -15.28
N ASP A 100 16.86 7.81 -15.06
CA ASP A 100 17.84 7.58 -16.13
C ASP A 100 17.27 6.52 -17.10
N PRO A 101 17.17 6.80 -18.42
CA PRO A 101 16.71 5.82 -19.39
C PRO A 101 17.51 4.50 -19.37
N ALA A 102 18.79 4.52 -18.97
CA ALA A 102 19.60 3.31 -18.82
C ALA A 102 19.14 2.40 -17.67
N ASN A 103 18.39 2.95 -16.71
CA ASN A 103 17.79 2.24 -15.58
C ASN A 103 16.36 1.78 -15.86
N VAL A 104 15.85 1.96 -17.09
CA VAL A 104 14.53 1.50 -17.51
C VAL A 104 14.65 0.18 -18.27
N HIS A 105 14.01 -0.86 -17.76
CA HIS A 105 14.00 -2.19 -18.37
C HIS A 105 12.57 -2.61 -18.71
N ILE A 106 12.32 -2.90 -19.98
CA ILE A 106 11.08 -3.46 -20.51
C ILE A 106 11.50 -4.50 -21.54
N LEU A 107 10.84 -5.65 -21.54
CA LEU A 107 11.06 -6.74 -22.50
C LEU A 107 10.97 -6.25 -23.94
N ASP A 108 11.83 -6.78 -24.81
CA ASP A 108 11.75 -6.54 -26.26
C ASP A 108 10.89 -7.59 -26.97
N GLY A 109 9.61 -7.28 -27.15
CA GLY A 109 8.68 -8.14 -27.87
C GLY A 109 8.98 -8.31 -29.38
N ASN A 110 9.98 -7.62 -29.92
CA ASN A 110 10.42 -7.75 -31.31
C ASN A 110 11.85 -8.34 -31.44
N ALA A 111 12.40 -8.90 -30.36
CA ALA A 111 13.68 -9.60 -30.40
C ALA A 111 13.64 -10.78 -31.39
N GLU A 112 14.76 -11.03 -32.07
CA GLU A 112 14.89 -12.16 -33.01
C GLU A 112 14.76 -13.51 -32.29
N ASP A 113 15.34 -13.60 -31.09
CA ASP A 113 15.21 -14.75 -30.18
C ASP A 113 14.51 -14.32 -28.89
N LEU A 114 13.24 -14.66 -28.79
CA LEU A 114 12.37 -14.32 -27.67
C LEU A 114 12.76 -15.05 -26.38
N GLU A 115 13.31 -16.26 -26.46
CA GLU A 115 13.74 -17.02 -25.29
C GLU A 115 15.03 -16.42 -24.71
N ALA A 116 15.97 -16.05 -25.59
CA ALA A 116 17.19 -15.35 -25.20
C ALA A 116 16.90 -13.98 -24.56
N GLU A 117 15.95 -13.21 -25.10
CA GLU A 117 15.51 -11.95 -24.48
C GLU A 117 14.92 -12.18 -23.08
N CYS A 118 14.09 -13.22 -22.91
CA CYS A 118 13.52 -13.57 -21.60
C CYS A 118 14.60 -13.95 -20.58
N GLN A 119 15.61 -14.71 -20.99
CA GLN A 119 16.74 -15.08 -20.13
C GLN A 119 17.58 -13.85 -19.77
N ALA A 120 17.92 -13.01 -20.75
CA ALA A 120 18.65 -11.77 -20.53
C ALA A 120 17.91 -10.82 -19.59
N TYR A 121 16.58 -10.82 -19.61
CA TYR A 121 15.77 -10.03 -18.69
C TYR A 121 15.87 -10.52 -17.24
N GLU A 122 15.87 -11.84 -17.03
CA GLU A 122 16.10 -12.44 -15.71
C GLU A 122 17.53 -12.16 -15.19
N ASP A 123 18.52 -12.21 -16.08
CA ASP A 123 19.91 -11.92 -15.75
C ASP A 123 20.06 -10.44 -15.31
N LYS A 124 19.45 -9.49 -16.02
CA LYS A 124 19.41 -8.07 -15.63
C LYS A 124 18.77 -7.86 -14.25
N ILE A 125 17.71 -8.60 -13.92
CA ILE A 125 17.09 -8.55 -12.59
C ILE A 125 18.06 -9.07 -11.53
N ALA A 126 18.75 -10.18 -11.81
CA ALA A 126 19.73 -10.78 -10.90
C ALA A 126 20.93 -9.85 -10.67
N GLU A 127 21.49 -9.26 -11.74
CA GLU A 127 22.57 -8.28 -11.70
C GLU A 127 22.21 -7.02 -10.91
N ALA A 128 20.94 -6.61 -10.94
CA ALA A 128 20.42 -5.51 -10.14
C ALA A 128 20.21 -5.87 -8.65
N GLY A 129 20.48 -7.12 -8.25
CA GLY A 129 20.31 -7.61 -6.88
C GLY A 129 18.88 -8.06 -6.55
N GLY A 130 18.07 -8.36 -7.57
CA GLY A 130 16.65 -8.68 -7.44
C GLY A 130 15.75 -7.45 -7.34
N ILE A 131 14.45 -7.68 -7.13
CA ILE A 131 13.44 -6.62 -7.06
C ILE A 131 13.12 -6.28 -5.59
N GLU A 132 13.33 -5.03 -5.19
CA GLU A 132 13.00 -4.54 -3.85
C GLU A 132 11.48 -4.46 -3.65
N MET A 133 10.76 -3.94 -4.64
CA MET A 133 9.30 -3.89 -4.64
C MET A 133 8.75 -4.18 -6.04
N PHE A 134 7.79 -5.09 -6.13
CA PHE A 134 7.08 -5.38 -7.37
C PHE A 134 5.64 -4.87 -7.26
N VAL A 135 5.26 -3.91 -8.10
CA VAL A 135 3.89 -3.42 -8.22
C VAL A 135 3.20 -4.16 -9.37
N GLY A 136 1.99 -4.65 -9.12
CA GLY A 136 1.20 -5.42 -10.08
C GLY A 136 -0.28 -5.05 -10.05
N GLY A 137 -1.01 -5.57 -11.01
CA GLY A 137 -2.47 -5.62 -11.00
C GLY A 137 -2.97 -7.06 -11.01
N ILE A 138 -4.29 -7.23 -11.08
CA ILE A 138 -4.94 -8.54 -11.26
C ILE A 138 -5.84 -8.50 -12.50
N GLY A 139 -5.75 -9.54 -13.34
CA GLY A 139 -6.70 -9.76 -14.44
C GLY A 139 -8.10 -10.17 -13.94
N PRO A 140 -9.17 -10.01 -14.73
CA PRO A 140 -10.50 -10.53 -14.36
C PRO A 140 -10.54 -12.06 -14.11
N ASP A 141 -9.59 -12.78 -14.70
CA ASP A 141 -9.31 -14.22 -14.56
C ASP A 141 -8.27 -14.53 -13.46
N GLY A 142 -7.82 -13.53 -12.71
CA GLY A 142 -6.85 -13.67 -11.63
C GLY A 142 -5.39 -13.81 -12.05
N HIS A 143 -5.01 -13.45 -13.28
CA HIS A 143 -3.59 -13.45 -13.67
C HIS A 143 -2.78 -12.34 -12.98
N ILE A 144 -1.50 -12.64 -12.71
CA ILE A 144 -0.44 -11.64 -12.49
C ILE A 144 0.43 -11.55 -13.76
N ALA A 145 0.72 -10.33 -14.23
CA ALA A 145 1.32 -10.13 -15.55
C ALA A 145 0.50 -10.88 -16.62
N PHE A 146 1.11 -11.49 -17.64
CA PHE A 146 0.42 -12.43 -18.54
C PHE A 146 0.59 -13.91 -18.12
N ASN A 147 0.64 -14.18 -16.81
CA ASN A 147 0.58 -15.56 -16.30
C ASN A 147 -0.88 -16.04 -16.27
N GLU A 148 -1.40 -16.30 -17.47
CA GLU A 148 -2.76 -16.78 -17.74
C GLU A 148 -3.09 -18.06 -16.96
N PRO A 149 -4.38 -18.37 -16.74
CA PRO A 149 -4.82 -19.59 -16.06
C PRO A 149 -4.14 -20.86 -16.58
N GLY A 150 -3.63 -21.67 -15.66
CA GLY A 150 -2.85 -22.88 -15.94
C GLY A 150 -1.33 -22.66 -15.97
N SER A 151 -0.86 -21.41 -15.82
CA SER A 151 0.57 -21.09 -15.75
C SER A 151 1.24 -21.65 -14.49
N SER A 152 2.43 -22.23 -14.62
CA SER A 152 3.19 -22.71 -13.45
C SER A 152 3.42 -21.59 -12.42
N LEU A 153 3.14 -21.86 -11.15
CA LEU A 153 3.31 -20.92 -10.04
C LEU A 153 4.78 -20.64 -9.71
N VAL A 154 5.72 -21.42 -10.26
CA VAL A 154 7.17 -21.22 -10.13
C VAL A 154 7.81 -20.86 -11.48
N SER A 155 7.00 -20.39 -12.44
CA SER A 155 7.49 -20.01 -13.76
C SER A 155 8.49 -18.85 -13.71
N ARG A 156 9.33 -18.78 -14.75
CA ARG A 156 10.25 -17.67 -15.05
C ARG A 156 9.74 -16.85 -16.23
N THR A 157 10.45 -15.77 -16.56
CA THR A 157 10.16 -14.94 -17.73
C THR A 157 10.13 -15.79 -19.00
N ARG A 158 9.07 -15.66 -19.81
CA ARG A 158 8.85 -16.48 -21.01
C ARG A 158 7.85 -15.85 -21.96
N VAL A 159 7.76 -16.42 -23.16
CA VAL A 159 6.66 -16.18 -24.10
C VAL A 159 5.37 -16.84 -23.57
N LYS A 160 4.26 -16.11 -23.63
CA LYS A 160 2.93 -16.62 -23.32
C LYS A 160 1.93 -16.24 -24.40
N THR A 161 1.16 -17.22 -24.87
CA THR A 161 -0.04 -16.99 -25.67
C THR A 161 -1.14 -16.42 -24.80
N LEU A 162 -1.76 -15.33 -25.26
CA LEU A 162 -2.84 -14.67 -24.53
C LEU A 162 -4.13 -15.50 -24.59
N ALA A 163 -4.85 -15.55 -23.49
CA ALA A 163 -6.16 -16.16 -23.42
C ALA A 163 -7.19 -15.33 -24.21
N LYS A 164 -8.27 -15.97 -24.66
CA LYS A 164 -9.35 -15.29 -25.38
C LYS A 164 -9.96 -14.15 -24.55
N ASP A 165 -10.11 -14.35 -23.24
CA ASP A 165 -10.66 -13.33 -22.34
C ASP A 165 -9.76 -12.09 -22.26
N THR A 166 -8.44 -12.29 -22.23
CA THR A 166 -7.42 -11.23 -22.29
C THR A 166 -7.48 -10.48 -23.62
N ILE A 167 -7.60 -11.20 -24.74
CA ILE A 167 -7.74 -10.60 -26.08
C ILE A 167 -9.00 -9.72 -26.13
N VAL A 168 -10.13 -10.21 -25.63
CA VAL A 168 -11.40 -9.47 -25.58
C VAL A 168 -11.29 -8.23 -24.69
N ALA A 169 -10.69 -8.37 -23.50
CA ALA A 169 -10.51 -7.25 -22.57
C ALA A 169 -9.61 -6.14 -23.13
N ASN A 170 -8.59 -6.51 -23.90
CA ASN A 170 -7.61 -5.58 -24.46
C ASN A 170 -8.01 -5.00 -25.82
N ALA A 171 -8.98 -5.61 -26.53
CA ALA A 171 -9.47 -5.14 -27.83
C ALA A 171 -9.90 -3.67 -27.81
N ARG A 172 -10.38 -3.15 -26.67
CA ARG A 172 -10.73 -1.74 -26.49
C ARG A 172 -9.60 -0.76 -26.81
N PHE A 173 -8.35 -1.18 -26.66
CA PHE A 173 -7.16 -0.40 -26.99
C PHE A 173 -6.81 -0.47 -28.48
N PHE A 174 -7.27 -1.53 -29.18
CA PHE A 174 -7.00 -1.76 -30.60
C PHE A 174 -8.23 -1.42 -31.47
N GLY A 175 -9.02 -0.43 -31.06
CA GLY A 175 -10.21 0.01 -31.81
C GLY A 175 -11.37 -0.99 -31.80
N ASN A 176 -11.47 -1.82 -30.75
CA ASN A 176 -12.42 -2.93 -30.60
C ASN A 176 -12.28 -4.02 -31.67
N ASP A 177 -11.11 -4.14 -32.29
CA ASP A 177 -10.80 -5.16 -33.29
C ASP A 177 -9.91 -6.26 -32.68
N LEU A 178 -10.49 -7.44 -32.47
CA LEU A 178 -9.81 -8.60 -31.90
C LEU A 178 -8.62 -9.07 -32.74
N SER A 179 -8.65 -8.85 -34.06
CA SER A 179 -7.59 -9.30 -34.97
C SER A 179 -6.30 -8.48 -34.86
N LYS A 180 -6.39 -7.27 -34.28
CA LYS A 180 -5.25 -6.37 -34.07
C LYS A 180 -4.58 -6.56 -32.72
N VAL A 181 -5.19 -7.32 -31.82
CA VAL A 181 -4.59 -7.63 -30.53
C VAL A 181 -3.50 -8.68 -30.74
N PRO A 182 -2.25 -8.43 -30.28
CA PRO A 182 -1.19 -9.42 -30.36
C PRO A 182 -1.60 -10.74 -29.70
N SER A 183 -1.27 -11.87 -30.33
CA SER A 183 -1.64 -13.20 -29.82
C SER A 183 -0.71 -13.71 -28.72
N MET A 184 0.48 -13.11 -28.58
CA MET A 184 1.51 -13.49 -27.63
C MET A 184 2.10 -12.26 -26.93
N ALA A 185 2.63 -12.47 -25.74
CA ALA A 185 3.40 -11.49 -24.99
C ALA A 185 4.63 -12.16 -24.36
N LEU A 186 5.68 -11.37 -24.15
CA LEU A 186 6.73 -11.70 -23.21
C LEU A 186 6.26 -11.27 -21.82
N THR A 187 6.47 -12.12 -20.82
CA THR A 187 6.00 -11.81 -19.47
C THR A 187 6.91 -12.42 -18.42
N VAL A 188 7.13 -11.70 -17.33
CA VAL A 188 7.78 -12.24 -16.13
C VAL A 188 6.97 -13.42 -15.59
N GLY A 189 7.66 -14.41 -15.02
CA GLY A 189 7.00 -15.56 -14.42
C GLY A 189 6.41 -15.25 -13.05
N VAL A 190 5.51 -16.12 -12.58
CA VAL A 190 4.98 -16.04 -11.21
C VAL A 190 6.13 -16.15 -10.20
N GLY A 191 7.08 -17.06 -10.44
CA GLY A 191 8.29 -17.20 -9.62
C GLY A 191 9.19 -15.96 -9.66
N THR A 192 9.24 -15.25 -10.80
CA THR A 192 9.97 -13.99 -10.94
C THR A 192 9.40 -12.91 -10.02
N VAL A 193 8.07 -12.75 -9.98
CA VAL A 193 7.42 -11.79 -9.08
C VAL A 193 7.51 -12.24 -7.61
N MET A 194 7.38 -13.54 -7.33
CA MET A 194 7.53 -14.12 -5.99
C MET A 194 8.94 -13.95 -5.39
N ASN A 195 9.96 -13.72 -6.23
CA ASN A 195 11.32 -13.44 -5.76
C ASN A 195 11.55 -11.98 -5.34
N ALA A 196 10.58 -11.08 -5.56
CA ALA A 196 10.66 -9.73 -5.07
C ALA A 196 10.63 -9.70 -3.53
N LYS A 197 11.25 -8.72 -2.89
CA LYS A 197 11.21 -8.62 -1.41
C LYS A 197 9.84 -8.16 -0.89
N GLU A 198 9.10 -7.43 -1.70
CA GLU A 198 7.77 -6.93 -1.41
C GLU A 198 6.94 -6.90 -2.68
N VAL A 199 5.68 -7.33 -2.59
CA VAL A 199 4.72 -7.29 -3.71
C VAL A 199 3.53 -6.42 -3.32
N VAL A 200 3.15 -5.50 -4.21
CA VAL A 200 1.98 -4.63 -4.05
C VAL A 200 1.04 -4.85 -5.22
N ILE A 201 -0.16 -5.38 -4.97
CA ILE A 201 -1.17 -5.62 -6.01
C ILE A 201 -2.28 -4.59 -5.87
N LEU A 202 -2.47 -3.75 -6.89
CA LEU A 202 -3.54 -2.75 -6.96
C LEU A 202 -4.77 -3.35 -7.68
N ILE A 203 -5.95 -3.24 -7.07
CA ILE A 203 -7.17 -3.92 -7.52
C ILE A 203 -8.36 -2.97 -7.38
N THR A 204 -8.90 -2.49 -8.49
CA THR A 204 -9.97 -1.48 -8.45
C THR A 204 -11.13 -1.84 -9.37
N GLY A 205 -12.35 -1.63 -8.88
CA GLY A 205 -13.60 -1.80 -9.59
C GLY A 205 -14.22 -3.20 -9.49
N ALA A 206 -15.55 -3.24 -9.60
CA ALA A 206 -16.36 -4.44 -9.40
C ALA A 206 -16.00 -5.61 -10.33
N HIS A 207 -15.55 -5.30 -11.55
CA HIS A 207 -15.09 -6.28 -12.54
C HIS A 207 -13.86 -7.10 -12.10
N LYS A 208 -13.22 -6.77 -10.98
CA LYS A 208 -12.11 -7.53 -10.37
C LYS A 208 -12.48 -8.23 -9.07
N ALA A 209 -13.71 -8.07 -8.58
CA ALA A 209 -14.11 -8.59 -7.27
C ALA A 209 -14.02 -10.11 -7.17
N PHE A 210 -14.47 -10.81 -8.22
CA PHE A 210 -14.39 -12.27 -8.26
C PHE A 210 -12.93 -12.78 -8.28
N ALA A 211 -12.05 -12.12 -9.03
CA ALA A 211 -10.64 -12.46 -9.06
C ALA A 211 -9.97 -12.22 -7.69
N LEU A 212 -10.33 -11.14 -6.99
CA LEU A 212 -9.84 -10.89 -5.62
C LEU A 212 -10.30 -12.00 -4.67
N TYR A 213 -11.58 -12.35 -4.69
CA TYR A 213 -12.13 -13.47 -3.91
C TYR A 213 -11.34 -14.76 -4.15
N LYS A 214 -11.14 -15.14 -5.41
CA LYS A 214 -10.36 -16.33 -5.80
C LYS A 214 -8.91 -16.27 -5.33
N ALA A 215 -8.30 -15.09 -5.36
CA ALA A 215 -6.91 -14.91 -4.98
C ALA A 215 -6.67 -15.02 -3.47
N ILE A 216 -7.63 -14.62 -2.62
CA ILE A 216 -7.38 -14.45 -1.17
C ILE A 216 -8.28 -15.26 -0.23
N GLU A 217 -9.47 -15.69 -0.66
CA GLU A 217 -10.38 -16.51 0.16
C GLU A 217 -10.39 -17.99 -0.24
N GLU A 218 -10.08 -18.29 -1.51
CA GLU A 218 -9.81 -19.66 -1.95
C GLU A 218 -8.32 -20.05 -1.77
N GLY A 219 -7.98 -21.29 -2.09
CA GLY A 219 -6.63 -21.81 -1.94
C GLY A 219 -5.71 -21.45 -3.11
N VAL A 220 -4.41 -21.69 -2.91
CA VAL A 220 -3.38 -21.52 -3.95
C VAL A 220 -3.67 -22.42 -5.15
N ASN A 221 -3.83 -21.81 -6.33
CA ASN A 221 -4.25 -22.48 -7.55
C ASN A 221 -3.67 -21.79 -8.80
N HIS A 222 -3.08 -22.56 -9.72
CA HIS A 222 -2.54 -22.04 -10.98
C HIS A 222 -3.57 -21.49 -11.97
N MET A 223 -4.87 -21.69 -11.72
CA MET A 223 -5.95 -21.06 -12.47
C MET A 223 -6.17 -19.59 -12.08
N TRP A 224 -5.70 -19.17 -10.90
CA TRP A 224 -5.81 -17.82 -10.37
C TRP A 224 -4.44 -17.42 -9.83
N THR A 225 -3.50 -17.06 -10.71
CA THR A 225 -2.07 -17.03 -10.37
C THR A 225 -1.70 -16.01 -9.30
N VAL A 226 -2.50 -14.96 -9.08
CA VAL A 226 -2.35 -14.06 -7.91
C VAL A 226 -2.47 -14.80 -6.57
N SER A 227 -3.17 -15.94 -6.51
CA SER A 227 -3.25 -16.78 -5.30
C SER A 227 -1.88 -17.29 -4.83
N ALA A 228 -0.86 -17.33 -5.70
CA ALA A 228 0.51 -17.68 -5.31
C ALA A 228 1.05 -16.79 -4.17
N PHE A 229 0.63 -15.51 -4.13
CA PHE A 229 1.08 -14.56 -3.12
C PHE A 229 0.57 -14.84 -1.71
N GLN A 230 -0.32 -15.81 -1.52
CA GLN A 230 -0.61 -16.35 -0.19
C GLN A 230 0.65 -16.95 0.47
N GLN A 231 1.60 -17.43 -0.34
CA GLN A 231 2.87 -18.00 0.11
C GLN A 231 4.02 -16.99 0.10
N HIS A 232 3.78 -15.75 -0.33
CA HIS A 232 4.80 -14.71 -0.35
C HIS A 232 4.93 -14.07 1.03
N PRO A 233 6.16 -13.87 1.57
CA PRO A 233 6.36 -13.37 2.92
C PRO A 233 5.83 -11.94 3.13
N ARG A 234 5.74 -11.14 2.06
CA ARG A 234 5.39 -9.71 2.16
C ARG A 234 4.59 -9.22 0.96
N THR A 235 3.29 -9.53 0.94
CA THR A 235 2.35 -9.01 -0.06
C THR A 235 1.33 -8.07 0.56
N ILE A 236 1.08 -6.96 -0.14
CA ILE A 236 0.04 -5.98 0.15
C ILE A 236 -0.92 -5.94 -1.03
N PHE A 237 -2.20 -6.15 -0.76
CA PHE A 237 -3.29 -5.89 -1.69
C PHE A 237 -3.88 -4.53 -1.35
N VAL A 238 -4.01 -3.65 -2.35
CA VAL A 238 -4.63 -2.33 -2.23
C VAL A 238 -5.84 -2.33 -3.12
N CYS A 239 -7.02 -2.12 -2.54
CA CYS A 239 -8.26 -2.18 -3.28
C CYS A 239 -9.25 -1.07 -2.90
N ASP A 240 -10.15 -0.78 -3.83
CA ASP A 240 -11.35 0.04 -3.55
C ASP A 240 -12.49 -0.84 -2.99
N GLU A 241 -13.59 -0.22 -2.54
CA GLU A 241 -14.76 -0.95 -2.02
C GLU A 241 -15.35 -1.88 -3.07
N ASP A 242 -15.46 -1.42 -4.31
CA ASP A 242 -16.05 -2.17 -5.42
C ASP A 242 -15.32 -3.49 -5.70
N ALA A 243 -13.99 -3.51 -5.56
CA ALA A 243 -13.21 -4.74 -5.68
C ALA A 243 -13.51 -5.76 -4.56
N THR A 244 -14.19 -5.38 -3.47
CA THR A 244 -14.48 -6.27 -2.33
C THR A 244 -15.86 -6.93 -2.37
N LEU A 245 -16.66 -6.68 -3.41
CA LEU A 245 -18.07 -7.12 -3.48
C LEU A 245 -18.29 -8.64 -3.32
N GLU A 246 -17.33 -9.46 -3.74
CA GLU A 246 -17.38 -10.93 -3.63
C GLU A 246 -16.71 -11.48 -2.36
N LEU A 247 -16.14 -10.62 -1.51
CA LEU A 247 -15.50 -11.04 -0.27
C LEU A 247 -16.53 -11.25 0.85
N ARG A 248 -16.23 -12.15 1.78
CA ARG A 248 -17.07 -12.31 2.98
C ARG A 248 -16.99 -11.05 3.83
N VAL A 249 -18.13 -10.65 4.38
CA VAL A 249 -18.24 -9.53 5.33
C VAL A 249 -17.23 -9.65 6.49
N LYS A 250 -16.97 -10.87 6.97
CA LYS A 250 -15.97 -11.11 8.03
C LYS A 250 -14.55 -10.71 7.61
N THR A 251 -14.17 -11.01 6.36
CA THR A 251 -12.87 -10.66 5.78
C THR A 251 -12.72 -9.15 5.66
N VAL A 252 -13.71 -8.49 5.06
CA VAL A 252 -13.75 -7.02 4.92
C VAL A 252 -13.66 -6.33 6.28
N LYS A 253 -14.50 -6.74 7.25
CA LYS A 253 -14.49 -6.18 8.61
C LYS A 253 -13.15 -6.34 9.32
N TYR A 254 -12.52 -7.51 9.19
CA TYR A 254 -11.21 -7.76 9.78
C TYR A 254 -10.17 -6.77 9.24
N PHE A 255 -10.08 -6.62 7.91
CA PHE A 255 -9.06 -5.78 7.30
C PHE A 255 -9.34 -4.28 7.43
N LYS A 256 -10.60 -3.83 7.40
CA LYS A 256 -10.96 -2.45 7.76
C LYS A 256 -10.54 -2.13 9.20
N GLY A 257 -10.80 -3.04 10.15
CA GLY A 257 -10.39 -2.89 11.55
C GLY A 257 -8.86 -2.79 11.73
N THR A 258 -8.09 -3.58 10.98
CA THR A 258 -6.61 -3.52 11.04
C THR A 258 -6.00 -2.34 10.27
N SER A 259 -6.70 -1.81 9.26
CA SER A 259 -6.21 -0.67 8.46
C SER A 259 -6.15 0.61 9.28
N VAL A 260 -7.09 0.80 10.23
CA VAL A 260 -7.10 1.91 11.19
C VAL A 260 -5.82 1.91 12.05
N LEU A 261 -5.33 0.74 12.48
CA LEU A 261 -4.08 0.61 13.23
C LEU A 261 -2.83 0.93 12.38
N ALA A 262 -2.85 0.59 11.09
CA ALA A 262 -1.74 0.84 10.17
C ALA A 262 -1.58 2.33 9.80
N VAL A 263 -2.67 3.10 9.81
CA VAL A 263 -2.66 4.56 9.59
C VAL A 263 -2.15 5.30 10.83
N LEU A 264 -2.47 4.81 12.04
CA LEU A 264 -2.08 5.47 13.29
C LEU A 264 -0.62 5.19 13.70
N LEU A 265 0.02 4.13 13.21
CA LEU A 265 1.38 3.74 13.61
C LEU A 265 2.24 3.22 12.42
N PRO A 266 2.65 4.08 11.48
CA PRO A 266 3.60 3.68 10.44
C PRO A 266 4.99 3.45 11.04
N GLY A 267 5.37 2.18 11.29
CA GLY A 267 6.75 1.81 11.65
C GLY A 267 6.96 0.68 12.67
N LEU A 268 5.91 0.11 13.26
CA LEU A 268 6.06 -0.95 14.28
C LEU A 268 5.94 -2.36 13.67
N SER A 269 7.04 -3.12 13.76
CA SER A 269 7.04 -4.57 13.62
C SER A 269 6.20 -5.21 14.74
N LEU A 270 5.32 -6.15 14.38
CA LEU A 270 4.44 -6.89 15.30
C LEU A 270 5.18 -7.63 16.42
N SER A 271 6.49 -7.83 16.31
CA SER A 271 7.32 -8.43 17.37
C SER A 271 7.50 -7.57 18.62
N ASN A 272 7.18 -6.28 18.58
CA ASN A 272 7.28 -5.36 19.74
C ASN A 272 5.92 -4.93 20.33
N CYS A 273 4.81 -5.53 19.90
CA CYS A 273 3.46 -5.04 20.19
C CYS A 273 2.88 -5.35 21.58
N ILE A 274 3.64 -5.88 22.54
CA ILE A 274 3.09 -6.12 23.90
C ILE A 274 2.99 -4.82 24.72
N LEU A 275 3.71 -3.74 24.38
CA LEU A 275 3.79 -2.55 25.23
C LEU A 275 2.92 -1.35 24.81
N CYS A 276 2.31 -1.34 23.62
CA CYS A 276 1.70 -0.12 23.06
C CYS A 276 0.15 -0.09 23.00
N VAL A 277 -0.54 -1.16 23.40
CA VAL A 277 -1.99 -1.29 23.16
C VAL A 277 -2.88 -0.58 24.21
N CYS A 278 -2.32 0.02 25.26
CA CYS A 278 -3.15 0.59 26.34
C CYS A 278 -3.56 2.08 26.21
N VAL A 279 -3.19 2.81 25.15
CA VAL A 279 -3.40 4.28 25.12
C VAL A 279 -4.65 4.75 24.36
N CYS A 280 -5.30 3.91 23.54
CA CYS A 280 -6.35 4.41 22.62
C CYS A 280 -7.81 3.97 22.87
N VAL A 281 -8.15 3.41 24.04
CA VAL A 281 -9.55 2.95 24.31
C VAL A 281 -10.24 3.73 25.44
N LEU A 282 -9.70 4.87 25.88
CA LEU A 282 -10.33 5.72 26.90
C LEU A 282 -10.44 7.17 26.41
N ASP A 283 -11.12 7.38 25.28
CA ASP A 283 -11.39 8.73 24.75
C ASP A 283 -12.90 9.00 24.56
N ILE A 284 -13.72 8.53 25.51
CA ILE A 284 -15.18 8.80 25.53
C ILE A 284 -15.67 9.36 26.88
N SER A 285 -14.82 9.66 27.88
CA SER A 285 -15.35 10.14 29.18
C SER A 285 -14.44 11.07 30.00
N LEU A 286 -13.67 11.95 29.37
CA LEU A 286 -12.81 12.92 30.08
C LEU A 286 -13.09 14.40 29.80
N GLN A 287 -14.15 14.71 29.03
CA GLN A 287 -14.55 16.11 28.75
C GLN A 287 -15.55 16.72 29.76
N GLN A 288 -15.89 16.03 30.85
CA GLN A 288 -16.80 16.57 31.88
C GLN A 288 -16.15 16.86 33.25
N LEU A 289 -14.82 16.78 33.39
CA LEU A 289 -14.14 16.97 34.68
C LEU A 289 -13.12 18.11 34.72
N PHE A 290 -13.05 18.97 33.71
CA PHE A 290 -12.17 20.15 33.71
C PHE A 290 -12.95 21.46 33.88
N GLN A 291 -13.39 21.71 35.11
CA GLN A 291 -13.45 23.07 35.64
C GLN A 291 -12.79 23.05 37.02
N SER A 292 -11.81 23.95 37.21
CA SER A 292 -11.13 24.29 38.47
C SER A 292 -9.97 23.40 38.93
N THR A 293 -8.80 24.03 39.04
CA THR A 293 -7.53 23.67 39.72
C THR A 293 -6.42 22.96 38.94
N SER A 294 -5.21 23.50 39.10
CA SER A 294 -4.01 23.30 38.28
C SER A 294 -3.03 22.32 38.93
N HIS A 295 -3.21 20.99 38.84
CA HIS A 295 -2.21 20.01 39.30
C HIS A 295 -2.04 18.83 38.30
N LEU A 296 -0.80 18.44 38.01
CA LEU A 296 -0.45 17.30 37.14
C LEU A 296 -0.48 16.00 37.94
N ILE A 297 -1.28 15.01 37.50
CA ILE A 297 -1.32 13.66 38.07
C ILE A 297 -0.75 12.68 37.05
N GLY A 298 0.24 11.87 37.44
CA GLY A 298 0.78 10.77 36.63
C GLY A 298 0.31 9.40 37.15
N VAL A 299 -0.08 8.50 36.25
CA VAL A 299 -0.50 7.12 36.57
C VAL A 299 0.40 6.12 35.84
N LEU A 300 0.97 5.16 36.56
CA LEU A 300 1.75 4.03 36.02
C LEU A 300 0.98 2.74 36.33
N MET A 301 0.42 2.08 35.31
CA MET A 301 -0.25 0.80 35.47
C MET A 301 0.70 -0.37 35.18
N GLY A 302 1.28 -0.91 36.24
CA GLY A 302 1.89 -2.25 36.26
C GLY A 302 0.88 -3.25 36.84
N THR A 303 0.93 -4.49 36.35
CA THR A 303 -0.01 -5.57 36.68
C THR A 303 -0.37 -5.64 38.18
N LYS A 304 -1.66 -5.43 38.46
CA LYS A 304 -2.41 -5.68 39.72
C LYS A 304 -2.25 -4.71 40.92
N ARG A 305 -1.66 -3.51 40.81
CA ARG A 305 -1.83 -2.44 41.83
C ARG A 305 -1.74 -1.03 41.22
N CYS A 306 -2.71 -0.17 41.51
CA CYS A 306 -2.59 1.28 41.25
C CYS A 306 -1.92 1.96 42.45
N VAL A 307 -0.89 2.77 42.19
CA VAL A 307 -0.28 3.67 43.18
C VAL A 307 -0.40 5.09 42.63
N VAL A 308 -0.98 6.00 43.43
CA VAL A 308 -1.14 7.41 43.08
C VAL A 308 -0.10 8.21 43.87
N TRP A 309 0.62 9.11 43.21
CA TRP A 309 1.57 10.01 43.85
C TRP A 309 1.20 11.46 43.52
N ASN A 310 1.51 12.36 44.45
CA ASN A 310 1.29 13.80 44.30
C ASN A 310 2.67 14.48 44.27
N LEU A 311 3.03 15.12 43.15
CA LEU A 311 4.30 15.86 43.03
C LEU A 311 4.04 17.33 43.34
N GLY A 312 4.29 17.73 44.59
CA GLY A 312 4.40 19.14 44.98
C GLY A 312 5.79 19.68 44.69
N LYS A 313 5.89 20.89 44.12
CA LYS A 313 7.17 21.61 44.00
C LYS A 313 7.59 22.14 45.39
N VAL A 314 8.69 21.61 45.93
CA VAL A 314 9.54 22.33 46.90
C VAL A 314 10.99 21.95 46.61
N GLY A 315 11.91 22.92 46.72
CA GLY A 315 13.33 22.75 46.46
C GLY A 315 14.02 21.73 47.37
N THR A 316 15.19 21.28 46.88
CA THR A 316 16.25 20.52 47.55
C THR A 316 15.90 19.12 48.09
N GLY A 317 16.35 18.08 47.35
CA GLY A 317 16.59 16.70 47.84
C GLY A 317 15.41 15.73 47.76
N PRO A 318 15.61 14.44 47.39
CA PRO A 318 14.54 13.46 47.35
C PRO A 318 14.35 12.79 48.73
N THR A 319 13.15 12.89 49.28
CA THR A 319 12.66 11.97 50.34
C THR A 319 11.30 11.43 49.92
N LEU A 320 11.18 10.09 49.95
CA LEU A 320 9.99 9.33 49.57
C LEU A 320 9.16 9.08 50.85
N ASP A 321 7.90 9.51 50.89
CA ASP A 321 6.97 9.17 51.98
C ASP A 321 5.71 8.52 51.41
N ILE A 322 5.32 7.36 51.94
CA ILE A 322 4.24 6.50 51.44
C ILE A 322 3.11 6.49 52.48
N LYS A 323 1.93 7.01 52.12
CA LYS A 323 0.71 6.89 52.95
C LYS A 323 -0.46 6.30 52.15
N GLY A 324 -0.87 5.08 52.52
CA GLY A 324 -2.24 4.56 52.37
C GLY A 324 -2.50 3.60 51.19
N VAL A 325 -3.03 2.40 51.51
CA VAL A 325 -3.50 1.36 50.57
C VAL A 325 -5.02 1.21 50.73
N CYS A 326 -5.80 1.22 49.63
CA CYS A 326 -7.25 1.02 49.65
C CYS A 326 -7.63 -0.30 48.95
N MET A 327 -8.44 -1.16 49.60
CA MET A 327 -8.87 -2.48 49.10
C MET A 327 -10.39 -2.53 48.82
N ASN A 328 -10.73 -3.14 47.67
CA ASN A 328 -11.99 -3.82 47.27
C ASN A 328 -13.37 -3.17 47.50
N LYS A 329 -14.14 -3.00 46.41
CA LYS A 329 -15.55 -3.43 46.27
C LYS A 329 -16.03 -3.28 44.80
N GLY A 330 -16.71 -4.33 44.29
CA GLY A 330 -17.08 -4.51 42.88
C GLY A 330 -18.29 -3.70 42.39
N TRP A 331 -18.43 -3.63 41.06
CA TRP A 331 -19.52 -2.91 40.37
C TRP A 331 -20.46 -3.88 39.63
N ARG A 332 -21.77 -3.68 39.77
CA ARG A 332 -22.86 -4.31 39.00
C ARG A 332 -23.32 -3.36 37.90
N CYS A 333 -23.59 -3.90 36.71
CA CYS A 333 -24.23 -3.20 35.57
C CYS A 333 -25.73 -2.97 35.82
N ILE A 334 -26.21 -1.76 35.52
CA ILE A 334 -27.63 -1.46 35.29
C ILE A 334 -27.73 -0.73 33.94
N MET A 335 -28.40 -1.36 32.96
CA MET A 335 -28.81 -0.73 31.71
C MET A 335 -30.16 -0.01 31.89
N ARG A 336 -30.31 1.19 31.32
CA ARG A 336 -31.60 1.69 30.82
C ARG A 336 -31.42 2.58 29.57
N PRO A 337 -32.44 2.67 28.69
CA PRO A 337 -32.32 3.17 27.32
C PRO A 337 -32.91 4.58 27.12
N ALA A 338 -32.62 5.14 25.93
CA ALA A 338 -33.18 6.35 25.30
C ALA A 338 -32.39 7.66 25.46
N CYS A 339 -31.71 8.06 24.39
CA CYS A 339 -31.68 9.45 23.91
C CYS A 339 -31.24 9.48 22.44
N VAL A 340 -32.10 10.04 21.59
CA VAL A 340 -31.85 10.38 20.19
C VAL A 340 -31.19 11.76 20.18
N CYS A 341 -30.04 11.90 19.53
CA CYS A 341 -29.48 13.23 19.20
C CYS A 341 -29.09 13.32 17.73
N ILE A 342 -29.59 14.41 17.15
CA ILE A 342 -29.47 14.90 15.77
C ILE A 342 -28.02 15.29 15.48
N TRP A 343 -27.47 14.86 14.35
CA TRP A 343 -26.19 15.35 13.83
C TRP A 343 -26.43 16.64 13.03
N GLN A 344 -25.80 17.74 13.44
CA GLN A 344 -25.72 18.96 12.66
C GLN A 344 -24.23 19.29 12.44
N LEU A 345 -23.82 19.25 11.17
CA LEU A 345 -22.48 19.61 10.69
C LEU A 345 -22.25 21.11 10.86
N ILE A 346 -21.17 21.51 11.53
CA ILE A 346 -20.64 22.87 11.45
C ILE A 346 -19.21 22.78 10.89
N ASP A 347 -19.05 23.47 9.77
CA ASP A 347 -17.87 23.65 8.93
C ASP A 347 -16.86 24.58 9.64
N CYS A 348 -15.64 24.10 9.88
CA CYS A 348 -14.56 24.90 10.47
C CYS A 348 -13.70 25.54 9.38
N ARG A 349 -14.17 26.67 8.83
CA ARG A 349 -13.31 27.67 8.17
C ARG A 349 -13.60 29.05 8.74
N SER A 350 -12.88 29.43 9.77
CA SER A 350 -12.47 30.81 10.10
C SER A 350 -12.05 30.87 11.56
N LEU A 351 -10.78 31.19 11.82
CA LEU A 351 -10.28 31.91 13.00
C LEU A 351 -8.76 32.02 12.83
N LEU A 352 -8.35 32.92 11.94
CA LEU A 352 -7.08 33.63 12.03
C LEU A 352 -7.36 34.98 12.69
N ASP A 353 -6.33 35.52 13.34
CA ASP A 353 -6.24 36.81 14.05
C ASP A 353 -6.75 36.84 15.49
N VAL A 354 -5.82 36.69 16.45
CA VAL A 354 -5.50 37.74 17.44
C VAL A 354 -4.02 37.65 17.83
N GLY A 355 -3.31 38.77 17.76
CA GLY A 355 -1.85 38.88 17.76
C GLY A 355 -1.14 38.81 19.13
N TYR A 356 0.14 38.43 19.05
CA TYR A 356 1.12 38.48 20.12
C TYR A 356 1.82 39.86 20.14
N ASN A 357 1.54 40.68 21.15
CA ASN A 357 2.35 41.86 21.46
C ASN A 357 3.55 41.46 22.34
N LYS A 358 4.76 41.77 21.85
CA LYS A 358 6.05 41.62 22.55
C LYS A 358 6.16 42.69 23.64
N ALA A 359 6.37 42.27 24.89
CA ALA A 359 6.85 43.17 25.96
C ALA A 359 8.38 43.34 25.86
N LYS A 360 8.84 44.60 25.84
CA LYS A 360 10.24 45.00 26.08
C LYS A 360 10.46 45.27 27.58
N PRO A 361 11.69 45.09 28.12
CA PRO A 361 11.99 45.32 29.54
C PRO A 361 12.59 46.70 29.85
N CYS A 362 12.57 47.02 31.16
CA CYS A 362 13.19 48.14 31.91
C CYS A 362 12.43 49.48 31.88
N ALA A 363 12.33 50.26 32.98
CA ALA A 363 13.08 50.30 34.24
C ALA A 363 12.18 50.52 35.46
#